data_AF-A0A1A8EZZ5-F1
#
_entry.id   AF-A0A1A8EZZ5-F1
#
_cell.length_a   1.000
_cell.length_b   1.000
_cell.length_c   1.000
_cell.angle_alpha   90.00
_cell.angle_beta   90.00
_cell.angle_gamma   90.00
#
_symmetry.space_group_name_H-M   'P 1'
#
loop_
_entity.id
_entity.type
_entity.pdbx_description
1 polymer ?
#
loop_
_entity_poly.entity_id
_entity_poly.type
_entity_poly.pdbx_seq_one_letter_code
_entity_poly.pdbx_strand_id
1 'polypeptide(L)'
;PCRAAFPRWRYNVSTRSCEVFIFGGCKSNENNYLSEETCQAACRGVTVSSERSIVLPAAEECGKACGPDQMTCDSGCCLDRSLECDGVSQCSDGSDESDCSELSQTFSQLLGINRNDTKVLCTDAPRTGPCRASHTRWYYDPLDMKCYRFTYGGCDGNMNNFEKENECSSACQGVTSKNVFSRGIFTRFEKQDEEEGKSGSAALAVILAVAILALLAILGYCLLRRRRRSAATTRSAHTQLAEQDTLVYNSTTKPL
;
A
#
# COMPACT_ATOMS: atom_id res chain seq x y z
N PRO A 1 -10.41 -35.47 -6.25
CA PRO A 1 -10.97 -34.90 -5.01
C PRO A 1 -9.87 -34.32 -4.13
N CYS A 2 -9.93 -33.03 -3.83
CA CYS A 2 -9.01 -32.39 -2.89
C CYS A 2 -9.30 -32.89 -1.47
N ARG A 3 -8.24 -33.10 -0.68
CA ARG A 3 -8.28 -33.78 0.62
C ARG A 3 -7.79 -32.89 1.77
N ALA A 4 -7.95 -31.57 1.63
CA ALA A 4 -7.70 -30.66 2.74
C ALA A 4 -8.93 -30.58 3.65
N ALA A 5 -8.74 -30.11 4.87
CA ALA A 5 -9.83 -29.91 5.84
C ALA A 5 -9.80 -28.47 6.34
N PHE A 6 -10.42 -27.57 5.57
CA PHE A 6 -10.54 -26.16 5.95
C PHE A 6 -11.91 -25.89 6.56
N PRO A 7 -12.01 -25.45 7.82
CA PRO A 7 -13.28 -24.98 8.36
C PRO A 7 -13.70 -23.72 7.59
N ARG A 8 -14.91 -23.74 7.04
CA ARG A 8 -15.52 -22.66 6.27
C ARG A 8 -16.96 -22.49 6.70
N TRP A 9 -17.54 -21.34 6.40
CA TRP A 9 -18.93 -21.03 6.68
C TRP A 9 -19.76 -21.17 5.41
N ARG A 10 -20.96 -21.74 5.53
CA ARG A 10 -21.97 -21.75 4.47
C ARG A 10 -23.28 -21.24 5.04
N TYR A 11 -24.02 -20.45 4.27
CA TYR A 11 -25.37 -20.06 4.63
C TYR A 11 -26.33 -21.21 4.36
N ASN A 12 -27.11 -21.60 5.35
CA ASN A 12 -28.17 -22.58 5.23
C ASN A 12 -29.52 -21.86 5.22
N VAL A 13 -30.19 -21.86 4.08
CA VAL A 13 -31.46 -21.14 3.91
C VAL A 13 -32.60 -21.76 4.73
N SER A 14 -32.53 -23.07 5.02
CA SER A 14 -33.57 -23.76 5.81
C SER A 14 -33.54 -23.33 7.27
N THR A 15 -32.34 -23.14 7.82
CA THR A 15 -32.10 -22.69 9.20
C THR A 15 -31.92 -21.16 9.30
N ARG A 16 -31.81 -20.48 8.14
CA ARG A 16 -31.53 -19.03 8.00
C ARG A 16 -30.31 -18.59 8.78
N SER A 17 -29.30 -19.44 8.82
CA SER A 17 -28.09 -19.22 9.61
C SER A 17 -26.83 -19.66 8.86
N CYS A 18 -25.72 -19.01 9.20
CA CYS A 18 -24.40 -19.44 8.76
C CYS A 18 -23.92 -20.62 9.61
N GLU A 19 -23.54 -21.71 8.95
CA GLU A 19 -23.11 -22.96 9.58
C GLU A 19 -21.70 -23.31 9.12
N VAL A 20 -20.89 -23.87 10.01
CA VAL A 20 -19.55 -24.34 9.67
C VAL A 20 -19.62 -25.66 8.90
N PHE A 21 -18.78 -25.80 7.88
CA PHE A 21 -18.56 -27.04 7.16
C PHE A 21 -17.06 -27.22 6.81
N ILE A 22 -16.67 -28.44 6.45
CA ILE A 22 -15.29 -28.74 6.05
C ILE A 22 -15.16 -28.66 4.53
N PHE A 23 -14.36 -27.70 4.07
CA PHE A 23 -14.05 -27.53 2.66
C PHE A 23 -12.78 -28.29 2.27
N GLY A 24 -12.89 -29.08 1.19
CA GLY A 24 -11.85 -29.96 0.66
C GLY A 24 -10.62 -29.26 0.05
N GLY A 25 -10.68 -27.94 -0.17
CA GLY A 25 -9.57 -27.12 -0.67
C GLY A 25 -9.54 -26.83 -2.17
N CYS A 26 -10.52 -27.27 -2.97
CA CYS A 26 -10.65 -26.89 -4.38
C CYS A 26 -12.09 -26.98 -4.87
N LYS A 27 -12.38 -26.34 -6.02
CA LYS A 27 -13.70 -26.31 -6.67
C LYS A 27 -14.84 -25.89 -5.70
N SER A 28 -14.62 -24.82 -4.94
CA SER A 28 -15.69 -24.24 -4.13
C SER A 28 -16.81 -23.69 -5.01
N ASN A 29 -18.03 -23.71 -4.49
CA ASN A 29 -19.10 -22.86 -4.96
C ASN A 29 -19.07 -21.51 -4.19
N GLU A 30 -20.00 -20.61 -4.52
CA GLU A 30 -20.07 -19.27 -3.91
C GLU A 30 -20.51 -19.28 -2.44
N ASN A 31 -21.24 -20.32 -2.01
CA ASN A 31 -21.67 -20.48 -0.62
C ASN A 31 -20.56 -21.09 0.25
N ASN A 32 -19.42 -20.41 0.30
CA ASN A 32 -18.21 -20.83 1.01
C ASN A 32 -17.41 -19.60 1.49
N TYR A 33 -17.64 -19.23 2.74
CA TYR A 33 -17.07 -18.04 3.37
C TYR A 33 -15.98 -18.41 4.38
N LEU A 34 -15.03 -17.49 4.57
CA LEU A 34 -13.93 -17.70 5.51
C LEU A 34 -14.36 -17.43 6.96
N SER A 35 -15.32 -16.53 7.19
CA SER A 35 -15.77 -16.13 8.52
C SER A 35 -17.31 -16.11 8.62
N GLU A 36 -17.83 -16.13 9.84
CA GLU A 36 -19.28 -16.05 10.06
C GLU A 36 -19.81 -14.68 9.63
N GLU A 37 -19.09 -13.61 9.93
CA GLU A 37 -19.49 -12.24 9.66
C GLU A 37 -19.60 -12.00 8.15
N THR A 38 -18.67 -12.55 7.36
CA THR A 38 -18.72 -12.45 5.89
C THR A 38 -19.87 -13.25 5.31
N CYS A 39 -20.17 -14.43 5.86
CA CYS A 39 -21.33 -15.22 5.49
C CYS A 39 -22.65 -14.49 5.83
N GLN A 40 -22.76 -13.94 7.03
CA GLN A 40 -23.96 -13.21 7.47
C GLN A 40 -24.12 -11.93 6.65
N ALA A 41 -23.06 -11.15 6.43
CA ALA A 41 -23.13 -9.96 5.59
C ALA A 41 -23.61 -10.29 4.16
N ALA A 42 -23.15 -11.41 3.58
CA ALA A 42 -23.52 -11.81 2.22
C ALA A 42 -24.94 -12.40 2.11
N CYS A 43 -25.47 -13.04 3.16
CA CYS A 43 -26.70 -13.84 3.05
C CYS A 43 -27.79 -13.49 4.07
N ARG A 44 -27.57 -12.53 4.98
CA ARG A 44 -28.56 -12.12 5.98
C ARG A 44 -29.83 -11.64 5.29
N GLY A 45 -30.95 -12.27 5.64
CA GLY A 45 -32.26 -11.94 5.08
C GLY A 45 -32.61 -12.70 3.80
N VAL A 46 -31.71 -13.52 3.25
CA VAL A 46 -32.03 -14.38 2.09
C VAL A 46 -33.03 -15.47 2.53
N THR A 47 -34.21 -15.45 1.91
CA THR A 47 -35.27 -16.45 2.06
C THR A 47 -35.42 -17.29 0.79
N VAL A 48 -35.93 -18.52 0.91
CA VAL A 48 -36.35 -19.29 -0.28
C VAL A 48 -37.54 -18.58 -0.92
N SER A 49 -37.30 -17.73 -1.91
CA SER A 49 -38.34 -17.29 -2.82
C SER A 49 -38.63 -18.42 -3.79
N SER A 50 -39.54 -19.32 -3.40
CA SER A 50 -40.33 -20.05 -4.38
C SER A 50 -41.34 -19.06 -4.95
N GLU A 51 -40.86 -18.15 -5.79
CA GLU A 51 -41.60 -17.49 -6.86
C GLU A 51 -40.69 -16.43 -7.49
N ARG A 52 -40.46 -16.64 -8.78
CA ARG A 52 -39.89 -15.66 -9.68
C ARG A 52 -40.96 -14.60 -9.94
N SER A 53 -41.09 -13.66 -9.03
CA SER A 53 -41.87 -12.43 -9.21
C SER A 53 -41.03 -11.26 -8.75
N ILE A 54 -40.22 -10.73 -9.67
CA ILE A 54 -39.63 -9.40 -9.58
C ILE A 54 -40.78 -8.43 -9.75
N VAL A 55 -41.45 -8.11 -8.66
CA VAL A 55 -42.08 -6.81 -8.47
C VAL A 55 -41.76 -6.41 -7.04
N LEU A 56 -40.57 -5.84 -6.84
CA LEU A 56 -40.38 -4.90 -5.73
C LEU A 56 -40.69 -3.50 -6.28
N PRO A 57 -41.53 -2.71 -5.60
CA PRO A 57 -41.57 -1.28 -5.85
C PRO A 57 -40.24 -0.74 -5.32
N ALA A 58 -39.30 -0.45 -6.21
CA ALA A 58 -38.18 0.44 -5.92
C ALA A 58 -38.78 1.84 -5.75
N ALA A 59 -39.35 2.11 -4.59
CA ALA A 59 -39.86 3.42 -4.26
C ALA A 59 -38.67 4.30 -3.88
N GLU A 60 -38.45 5.35 -4.65
CA GLU A 60 -37.49 6.41 -4.40
C GLU A 60 -37.61 6.94 -2.97
N GLU A 61 -36.54 6.92 -2.18
CA GLU A 61 -36.48 7.63 -0.90
C GLU A 61 -35.93 9.04 -1.13
N CYS A 62 -36.84 10.00 -1.31
CA CYS A 62 -36.49 11.41 -1.49
C CYS A 62 -36.46 12.15 -0.13
N GLY A 63 -35.57 13.14 0.01
CA GLY A 63 -35.54 14.04 1.18
C GLY A 63 -34.57 13.67 2.31
N LYS A 64 -33.59 12.79 2.07
CA LYS A 64 -32.47 12.51 2.99
C LYS A 64 -31.13 12.66 2.27
N ALA A 65 -30.05 12.82 3.03
CA ALA A 65 -28.69 12.72 2.49
C ALA A 65 -28.37 11.25 2.20
N CYS A 66 -27.88 10.96 0.98
CA CYS A 66 -27.61 9.59 0.55
C CYS A 66 -26.39 9.00 1.28
N GLY A 67 -26.44 7.68 1.49
CA GLY A 67 -25.34 6.91 2.09
C GLY A 67 -24.14 6.72 1.14
N PRO A 68 -23.02 6.16 1.65
CA PRO A 68 -21.80 5.95 0.87
C PRO A 68 -21.96 4.97 -0.31
N ASP A 69 -22.92 4.04 -0.21
CA ASP A 69 -23.23 3.03 -1.23
C ASP A 69 -24.49 3.39 -2.05
N GLN A 70 -24.98 4.62 -1.92
CA GLN A 70 -26.13 5.14 -2.66
C GLN A 70 -25.68 6.17 -3.69
N MET A 71 -26.44 6.29 -4.78
CA MET A 71 -26.35 7.35 -5.77
C MET A 71 -27.50 8.36 -5.57
N THR A 72 -27.28 9.59 -6.01
CA THR A 72 -28.28 10.66 -6.03
C THR A 72 -28.84 10.82 -7.43
N CYS A 73 -30.16 10.69 -7.62
CA CYS A 73 -30.84 11.15 -8.83
C CYS A 73 -30.75 12.69 -8.93
N ASP A 74 -30.93 13.27 -10.13
CA ASP A 74 -30.95 14.73 -10.29
C ASP A 74 -32.21 15.35 -9.64
N SER A 75 -33.27 14.54 -9.49
CA SER A 75 -34.46 14.81 -8.69
C SER A 75 -34.19 14.90 -7.18
N GLY A 76 -32.98 14.57 -6.72
CA GLY A 76 -32.56 14.65 -5.32
C GLY A 76 -32.98 13.45 -4.47
N CYS A 77 -33.36 12.34 -5.11
CA CYS A 77 -33.71 11.08 -4.46
C CYS A 77 -32.50 10.14 -4.39
N CYS A 78 -32.48 9.26 -3.39
CA CYS A 78 -31.38 8.30 -3.21
C CYS A 78 -31.76 6.95 -3.79
N LEU A 79 -30.88 6.38 -4.60
CA LEU A 79 -30.97 5.00 -5.08
C LEU A 79 -29.75 4.20 -4.65
N ASP A 80 -29.87 2.88 -4.61
CA ASP A 80 -28.71 2.01 -4.41
C ASP A 80 -27.81 2.07 -5.65
N ARG A 81 -26.48 2.14 -5.46
CA ARG A 81 -25.54 2.23 -6.57
C ARG A 81 -25.59 1.00 -7.50
N SER A 82 -26.13 -0.13 -7.05
CA SER A 82 -26.34 -1.31 -7.90
C SER A 82 -27.44 -1.16 -8.96
N LEU A 83 -28.28 -0.12 -8.85
CA LEU A 83 -29.35 0.18 -9.80
C LEU A 83 -28.94 1.22 -10.86
N GLU A 84 -27.73 1.78 -10.76
CA GLU A 84 -27.20 2.68 -11.77
C GLU A 84 -26.87 1.89 -13.05
N CYS A 85 -27.45 2.30 -14.19
CA CYS A 85 -27.21 1.69 -15.50
C CYS A 85 -27.57 0.19 -15.59
N ASP A 86 -28.65 -0.21 -14.94
CA ASP A 86 -29.19 -1.57 -14.98
C ASP A 86 -30.19 -1.79 -16.15
N GLY A 87 -30.49 -0.73 -16.90
CA GLY A 87 -31.37 -0.73 -18.06
C GLY A 87 -32.84 -0.55 -17.73
N VAL A 88 -33.16 -0.27 -16.47
CA VAL A 88 -34.50 0.06 -15.98
C VAL A 88 -34.42 1.42 -15.31
N SER A 89 -35.38 2.31 -15.58
CA SER A 89 -35.42 3.63 -14.93
C SER A 89 -36.14 3.51 -13.59
N GLN A 90 -35.40 3.73 -12.49
CA GLN A 90 -35.90 3.82 -11.13
C GLN A 90 -35.95 5.27 -10.62
N CYS A 91 -35.09 6.16 -11.10
CA CYS A 91 -35.25 7.60 -10.91
C CYS A 91 -36.48 8.08 -11.72
N SER A 92 -37.34 8.91 -11.12
CA SER A 92 -38.50 9.55 -11.76
C SER A 92 -38.10 10.42 -12.96
N ASP A 93 -36.88 10.95 -12.92
CA ASP A 93 -36.21 11.73 -13.95
C ASP A 93 -35.37 10.87 -14.91
N GLY A 94 -35.20 9.57 -14.62
CA GLY A 94 -34.41 8.63 -15.42
C GLY A 94 -32.91 8.91 -15.43
N SER A 95 -32.42 9.70 -14.46
CA SER A 95 -31.01 10.10 -14.39
C SER A 95 -30.07 8.92 -14.15
N ASP A 96 -30.55 7.88 -13.46
CA ASP A 96 -29.87 6.59 -13.26
C ASP A 96 -29.49 5.85 -14.55
N GLU A 97 -30.15 6.15 -15.66
CA GLU A 97 -29.91 5.52 -16.96
C GLU A 97 -29.33 6.51 -18.00
N SER A 98 -29.15 7.77 -17.63
CA SER A 98 -28.83 8.83 -18.57
C SER A 98 -27.34 8.96 -18.88
N ASP A 99 -26.46 8.63 -17.92
CA ASP A 99 -25.00 8.81 -18.03
C ASP A 99 -24.20 7.48 -18.05
N CYS A 100 -24.83 6.41 -18.55
CA CYS A 100 -24.19 5.09 -18.64
C CYS A 100 -23.05 5.04 -19.66
N SER A 101 -22.99 6.03 -20.55
CA SER A 101 -21.98 6.08 -21.60
C SER A 101 -20.58 6.38 -21.05
N GLU A 102 -20.42 7.19 -20.00
CA GLU A 102 -19.11 7.47 -19.40
C GLU A 102 -18.56 6.29 -18.59
N LEU A 103 -19.44 5.56 -17.89
CA LEU A 103 -19.10 4.31 -17.19
C LEU A 103 -18.67 3.21 -18.17
N SER A 104 -19.34 3.10 -19.32
CA SER A 104 -18.98 2.14 -20.37
C SER A 104 -17.62 2.45 -21.01
N GLN A 105 -17.28 3.73 -21.18
CA GLN A 105 -16.03 4.17 -21.81
C GLN A 105 -14.83 3.94 -20.89
N THR A 106 -14.95 4.29 -19.61
CA THR A 106 -13.89 4.05 -18.62
C THR A 106 -13.64 2.55 -18.41
N PHE A 107 -14.70 1.74 -18.35
CA PHE A 107 -14.57 0.29 -18.24
C PHE A 107 -13.95 -0.31 -19.51
N SER A 108 -14.35 0.16 -20.70
CA SER A 108 -13.74 -0.25 -21.97
C SER A 108 -12.27 0.14 -22.06
N GLN A 109 -11.88 1.29 -21.49
CA GLN A 109 -10.50 1.74 -21.43
C GLN A 109 -9.66 0.89 -20.47
N LEU A 110 -10.22 0.48 -19.33
CA LEU A 110 -9.57 -0.44 -18.39
C LEU A 110 -9.43 -1.86 -18.96
N LEU A 111 -10.45 -2.36 -19.65
CA LEU A 111 -10.40 -3.62 -20.38
C LEU A 111 -9.47 -3.57 -21.59
N GLY A 112 -9.26 -2.37 -22.15
CA GLY A 112 -8.39 -2.10 -23.28
C GLY A 112 -6.92 -1.87 -22.92
N ILE A 113 -6.54 -1.93 -21.63
CA ILE A 113 -5.13 -1.86 -21.24
C ILE A 113 -4.39 -3.04 -21.88
N ASN A 114 -3.50 -2.74 -22.82
CA ASN A 114 -2.64 -3.73 -23.44
C ASN A 114 -1.68 -4.27 -22.36
N ARG A 115 -2.07 -5.39 -21.76
CA ARG A 115 -1.26 -6.10 -20.78
C ARG A 115 -0.14 -6.76 -21.55
N ASN A 116 1.09 -6.29 -21.34
CA ASN A 116 2.25 -6.94 -21.92
C ASN A 116 2.44 -8.30 -21.23
N ASP A 117 1.91 -9.36 -21.83
CA ASP A 117 1.87 -10.70 -21.25
C ASP A 117 3.27 -11.25 -20.92
N THR A 118 4.30 -10.80 -21.64
CA THR A 118 5.70 -11.17 -21.34
C THR A 118 6.17 -10.62 -19.98
N LYS A 119 5.72 -9.42 -19.61
CA LYS A 119 6.04 -8.82 -18.31
C LYS A 119 5.28 -9.50 -17.18
N VAL A 120 4.03 -9.88 -17.41
CA VAL A 120 3.22 -10.60 -16.40
C VAL A 120 3.81 -11.97 -16.12
N LEU A 121 4.18 -12.71 -17.17
CA LEU A 121 4.82 -14.03 -17.10
C LEU A 121 6.00 -14.06 -16.13
N CYS A 122 6.86 -13.04 -16.17
CA CYS A 122 8.12 -12.98 -15.42
C CYS A 122 8.03 -12.24 -14.08
N THR A 123 6.90 -11.60 -13.77
CA THR A 123 6.73 -10.84 -12.52
C THR A 123 5.91 -11.59 -11.48
N ASP A 124 5.19 -12.64 -11.87
CA ASP A 124 4.47 -13.49 -10.94
C ASP A 124 5.43 -14.32 -10.07
N ALA A 125 5.12 -14.47 -8.79
CA ALA A 125 5.85 -15.36 -7.88
C ALA A 125 5.74 -16.84 -8.32
N PRO A 126 6.77 -17.68 -8.14
CA PRO A 126 6.73 -19.08 -8.56
C PRO A 126 5.60 -19.84 -7.87
N ARG A 127 4.86 -20.65 -8.64
CA ARG A 127 3.73 -21.43 -8.11
C ARG A 127 4.03 -22.92 -8.13
N THR A 128 4.21 -23.52 -6.95
CA THR A 128 4.37 -24.97 -6.80
C THR A 128 3.10 -25.75 -7.19
N GLY A 129 1.92 -25.20 -6.91
CA GLY A 129 0.65 -25.87 -7.16
C GLY A 129 0.32 -26.97 -6.15
N PRO A 130 -0.85 -27.61 -6.25
CA PRO A 130 -1.37 -28.54 -5.23
C PRO A 130 -0.90 -29.99 -5.40
N CYS A 131 -0.32 -30.33 -6.56
CA CYS A 131 0.18 -31.67 -6.82
C CYS A 131 1.48 -31.96 -6.03
N ARG A 132 1.78 -33.26 -5.85
CA ARG A 132 2.85 -33.74 -4.95
C ARG A 132 4.08 -34.29 -5.69
N ALA A 133 4.18 -34.10 -6.99
CA ALA A 133 5.41 -34.44 -7.70
C ALA A 133 6.51 -33.43 -7.32
N SER A 134 7.77 -33.82 -7.52
CA SER A 134 8.92 -32.98 -7.16
C SER A 134 9.73 -32.67 -8.42
N HIS A 135 9.23 -31.75 -9.24
CA HIS A 135 9.94 -31.29 -10.42
C HIS A 135 10.81 -30.09 -10.08
N THR A 136 12.12 -30.16 -10.35
CA THR A 136 12.97 -28.97 -10.30
C THR A 136 12.65 -28.10 -11.52
N ARG A 137 12.24 -26.86 -11.27
CA ARG A 137 11.93 -25.86 -12.30
C ARG A 137 12.62 -24.55 -12.00
N TRP A 138 12.66 -23.66 -12.97
CA TRP A 138 13.26 -22.33 -12.88
C TRP A 138 12.19 -21.26 -12.93
N TYR A 139 12.36 -20.19 -12.17
CA TYR A 139 11.53 -19.00 -12.23
C TYR A 139 12.42 -17.76 -12.23
N TYR A 140 11.93 -16.68 -12.80
CA TYR A 140 12.62 -15.39 -12.86
C TYR A 140 12.22 -14.52 -11.68
N ASP A 141 13.21 -13.97 -10.97
CA ASP A 141 13.00 -12.93 -9.96
C ASP A 141 13.37 -11.56 -10.56
N PRO A 142 12.40 -10.64 -10.76
CA PRO A 142 12.64 -9.32 -11.32
C PRO A 142 13.37 -8.36 -10.35
N LEU A 143 13.44 -8.67 -9.05
CA LEU A 143 14.18 -7.86 -8.07
C LEU A 143 15.69 -8.06 -8.26
N ASP A 144 16.10 -9.32 -8.37
CA ASP A 144 17.50 -9.70 -8.59
C ASP A 144 17.87 -9.80 -10.07
N MET A 145 16.88 -9.69 -10.96
CA MET A 145 16.99 -9.89 -12.40
C MET A 145 17.63 -11.24 -12.77
N LYS A 146 17.32 -12.29 -11.99
CA LYS A 146 17.99 -13.59 -12.05
C LYS A 146 17.01 -14.75 -11.97
N CYS A 147 17.37 -15.87 -12.61
CA CYS A 147 16.61 -17.11 -12.52
C CYS A 147 17.03 -17.95 -11.31
N TYR A 148 16.04 -18.46 -10.58
CA TYR A 148 16.22 -19.32 -9.42
C TYR A 148 15.46 -20.63 -9.58
N ARG A 149 15.93 -21.67 -8.87
CA ARG A 149 15.28 -22.98 -8.88
C ARG A 149 14.18 -23.05 -7.83
N PHE A 150 13.08 -23.71 -8.16
CA PHE A 150 12.02 -24.05 -7.22
C PHE A 150 11.47 -25.46 -7.48
N THR A 151 10.69 -25.96 -6.53
CA THR A 151 10.02 -27.26 -6.66
C THR A 151 8.60 -27.05 -7.17
N TYR A 152 8.29 -27.62 -8.34
CA TYR A 152 6.98 -27.62 -8.95
C TYR A 152 6.27 -28.96 -8.70
N GLY A 153 5.04 -28.87 -8.21
CA GLY A 153 4.17 -29.98 -7.82
C GLY A 153 3.67 -30.81 -9.00
N GLY A 154 3.73 -30.28 -10.22
CA GLY A 154 3.31 -30.96 -11.46
C GLY A 154 1.94 -30.53 -12.01
N CYS A 155 1.19 -29.67 -11.30
CA CYS A 155 -0.06 -29.10 -11.80
C CYS A 155 -0.33 -27.69 -11.24
N ASP A 156 -1.24 -26.95 -11.89
CA ASP A 156 -1.66 -25.59 -11.54
C ASP A 156 -0.51 -24.62 -11.25
N GLY A 157 0.59 -24.72 -12.01
CA GLY A 157 1.65 -23.72 -12.01
C GLY A 157 1.21 -22.45 -12.74
N ASN A 158 1.94 -21.37 -12.52
CA ASN A 158 1.83 -20.19 -13.35
C ASN A 158 2.89 -20.21 -14.45
N MET A 159 2.87 -19.14 -15.24
CA MET A 159 3.70 -18.92 -16.41
C MET A 159 5.20 -18.72 -16.08
N ASN A 160 5.53 -18.27 -14.86
CA ASN A 160 6.92 -18.14 -14.38
C ASN A 160 7.52 -19.49 -13.97
N ASN A 161 7.56 -20.45 -14.91
CA ASN A 161 7.95 -21.84 -14.65
C ASN A 161 8.60 -22.44 -15.90
N PHE A 162 9.94 -22.52 -15.87
CA PHE A 162 10.76 -22.98 -16.99
C PHE A 162 11.49 -24.27 -16.64
N GLU A 163 11.82 -25.08 -17.64
CA GLU A 163 12.55 -26.33 -17.41
C GLU A 163 14.05 -26.10 -17.26
N LYS A 164 14.57 -25.06 -17.92
CA LYS A 164 16.00 -24.74 -17.94
C LYS A 164 16.26 -23.27 -17.59
N GLU A 165 17.43 -23.00 -17.02
CA GLU A 165 17.85 -21.64 -16.63
C GLU A 165 18.00 -20.70 -17.82
N ASN A 166 18.51 -21.21 -18.94
CA ASN A 166 18.71 -20.43 -20.16
C ASN A 166 17.38 -19.98 -20.78
N GLU A 167 16.39 -20.88 -20.78
CA GLU A 167 15.02 -20.61 -21.22
C GLU A 167 14.42 -19.48 -20.37
N CYS A 168 14.49 -19.60 -19.05
CA CYS A 168 14.07 -18.57 -18.10
C CYS A 168 14.73 -17.21 -18.37
N SER A 169 16.06 -17.20 -18.53
CA SER A 169 16.83 -15.96 -18.72
C SER A 169 16.50 -15.27 -20.04
N SER A 170 16.29 -16.06 -21.11
CA SER A 170 15.93 -15.55 -22.43
C SER A 170 14.48 -15.06 -22.51
N ALA A 171 13.54 -15.78 -21.87
CA ALA A 171 12.12 -15.43 -21.87
C ALA A 171 11.83 -14.14 -21.09
N CYS A 172 12.60 -13.90 -20.03
CA CYS A 172 12.40 -12.75 -19.14
C CYS A 172 13.41 -11.62 -19.35
N GLN A 173 14.09 -11.60 -20.50
CA GLN A 173 15.07 -10.57 -20.80
C GLN A 173 14.40 -9.18 -20.84
N GLY A 174 14.95 -8.23 -20.07
CA GLY A 174 14.46 -6.85 -20.00
C GLY A 174 13.30 -6.64 -19.01
N VAL A 175 12.86 -7.68 -18.31
CA VAL A 175 11.97 -7.53 -17.15
C VAL A 175 12.81 -7.12 -15.95
N THR A 176 12.38 -6.09 -15.24
CA THR A 176 13.12 -5.52 -14.11
C THR A 176 12.19 -5.27 -12.93
N SER A 177 12.80 -4.85 -11.83
CA SER A 177 12.14 -4.47 -10.60
C SER A 177 10.99 -3.45 -10.84
N LYS A 178 11.11 -2.56 -11.82
CA LYS A 178 10.09 -1.57 -12.22
C LYS A 178 8.81 -2.16 -12.81
N ASN A 179 8.83 -3.43 -13.23
CA ASN A 179 7.68 -4.10 -13.84
C ASN A 179 6.76 -4.78 -12.81
N VAL A 180 7.16 -4.84 -11.54
CA VAL A 180 6.35 -5.40 -10.45
C VAL A 180 5.29 -4.37 -10.03
N PHE A 181 4.02 -4.63 -10.34
CA PHE A 181 2.89 -3.73 -10.05
C PHE A 181 2.72 -3.46 -8.54
N SER A 182 3.09 -4.41 -7.69
CA SER A 182 3.01 -4.28 -6.22
C SER A 182 4.00 -3.28 -5.63
N ARG A 183 4.92 -2.70 -6.42
CA ARG A 183 5.85 -1.68 -5.93
C ARG A 183 5.15 -0.44 -5.36
N GLY A 184 3.90 -0.14 -5.75
CA GLY A 184 3.15 1.00 -5.21
C GLY A 184 2.90 0.96 -3.69
N ILE A 185 3.01 -0.21 -3.05
CA ILE A 185 2.88 -0.35 -1.59
C ILE A 185 4.23 -0.21 -0.86
N PHE A 186 5.36 -0.52 -1.50
CA PHE A 186 6.68 -0.56 -0.82
C PHE A 186 7.62 0.58 -1.24
N THR A 187 7.46 1.18 -2.43
CA THR A 187 8.34 2.30 -2.88
C THR A 187 8.06 3.63 -2.22
N ARG A 188 7.06 3.72 -1.31
CA ARG A 188 6.95 4.86 -0.38
C ARG A 188 8.09 4.85 0.66
N PHE A 189 8.76 3.73 0.88
CA PHE A 189 9.90 3.63 1.80
C PHE A 189 11.27 3.75 1.11
N GLU A 190 11.45 3.32 -0.14
CA GLU A 190 12.77 3.34 -0.81
C GLU A 190 13.07 4.60 -1.63
N LYS A 191 12.08 5.46 -1.94
CA LYS A 191 12.34 6.69 -2.71
C LYS A 191 12.93 7.85 -1.88
N GLN A 192 13.45 7.58 -0.69
CA GLN A 192 14.18 8.58 0.11
C GLN A 192 15.70 8.45 0.05
N ASP A 193 16.29 7.36 -0.45
CA ASP A 193 17.74 7.13 -0.23
C ASP A 193 18.68 7.10 -1.44
N GLU A 194 18.24 7.16 -2.72
CA GLU A 194 19.20 6.97 -3.84
C GLU A 194 19.25 7.96 -5.01
N GLU A 195 18.49 9.07 -5.05
CA GLU A 195 18.71 10.09 -6.13
C GLU A 195 18.84 11.57 -5.70
N GLU A 196 18.85 11.93 -4.41
CA GLU A 196 19.19 13.30 -3.98
C GLU A 196 20.13 13.34 -2.77
N GLY A 197 21.43 13.05 -2.99
CA GLY A 197 22.43 13.09 -1.90
C GLY A 197 23.84 13.59 -2.23
N LYS A 198 24.15 13.90 -3.50
CA LYS A 198 25.52 14.34 -3.88
C LYS A 198 25.64 15.80 -4.32
N SER A 199 24.54 16.51 -4.59
CA SER A 199 24.62 17.91 -5.02
C SER A 199 24.42 18.93 -3.88
N GLY A 200 23.54 18.64 -2.91
CA GLY A 200 23.26 19.56 -1.79
C GLY A 200 24.28 19.52 -0.63
N SER A 201 24.91 18.37 -0.39
CA SER A 201 25.86 18.18 0.72
C SER A 201 27.20 18.88 0.47
N ALA A 202 27.67 18.89 -0.78
CA ALA A 202 28.88 19.60 -1.17
C ALA A 202 28.72 21.13 -1.06
N ALA A 203 27.58 21.68 -1.47
CA ALA A 203 27.31 23.11 -1.38
C ALA A 203 27.26 23.60 0.08
N LEU A 204 26.59 22.86 0.97
CA LEU A 204 26.55 23.18 2.39
C LEU A 204 27.93 23.08 3.06
N ALA A 205 28.72 22.06 2.71
CA ALA A 205 30.08 21.92 3.23
C ALA A 205 30.99 23.08 2.81
N VAL A 206 30.87 23.55 1.55
CA VAL A 206 31.62 24.71 1.06
C VAL A 206 31.17 26.00 1.76
N ILE A 207 29.86 26.21 1.93
CA ILE A 207 29.33 27.40 2.63
C ILE A 207 29.79 27.43 4.09
N LEU A 208 29.73 26.29 4.78
CA LEU A 208 30.19 26.16 6.17
C LEU A 208 31.71 26.39 6.26
N ALA A 209 32.50 25.85 5.33
CA ALA A 209 33.94 26.07 5.31
C ALA A 209 34.28 27.56 5.12
N VAL A 210 33.60 28.26 4.21
CA VAL A 210 33.79 29.69 3.99
C VAL A 210 33.37 30.51 5.21
N ALA A 211 32.25 30.17 5.86
CA ALA A 211 31.80 30.83 7.07
C ALA A 211 32.78 30.65 8.24
N ILE A 212 33.33 29.45 8.42
CA ILE A 212 34.33 29.17 9.45
C ILE A 212 35.62 29.97 9.19
N LEU A 213 36.11 30.01 7.95
CA LEU A 213 37.30 30.79 7.61
C LEU A 213 37.10 32.30 7.84
N ALA A 214 35.91 32.83 7.53
CA ALA A 214 35.57 34.22 7.81
C ALA A 214 35.56 34.51 9.32
N LEU A 215 34.96 33.62 10.13
CA LEU A 215 34.95 33.77 11.59
C LEU A 215 36.35 33.69 12.20
N LEU A 216 37.20 32.77 11.73
CA LEU A 216 38.59 32.66 12.18
C LEU A 216 39.39 33.91 11.82
N ALA A 217 39.18 34.49 10.63
CA ALA A 217 39.80 35.74 10.23
C ALA A 217 39.34 36.93 11.11
N ILE A 218 38.05 37.00 11.44
CA ILE A 218 37.49 38.04 12.33
C ILE A 218 38.06 37.87 13.75
N LEU A 219 38.07 36.66 14.29
CA LEU A 219 38.63 36.37 15.62
C LEU A 219 40.13 36.67 15.66
N GLY A 220 40.89 36.27 14.64
CA GLY A 220 42.29 36.60 14.48
C GLY A 220 42.52 38.11 14.42
N TYR A 221 41.72 38.84 13.63
CA TYR A 221 41.76 40.30 13.57
C TYR A 221 41.42 40.94 14.93
N CYS A 222 40.40 40.45 15.63
CA CYS A 222 40.03 40.91 16.97
C CYS A 222 41.14 40.66 17.99
N LEU A 223 41.80 39.50 17.95
CA LEU A 223 42.93 39.17 18.83
C LEU A 223 44.17 40.00 18.50
N LEU A 224 44.46 40.24 17.21
CA LEU A 224 45.54 41.13 16.77
C LEU A 224 45.25 42.59 17.14
N ARG A 225 43.99 43.03 17.01
CA ARG A 225 43.54 44.37 17.43
C ARG A 225 43.55 44.50 18.95
N ARG A 226 43.24 43.44 19.69
CA ARG A 226 43.35 43.38 21.16
C ARG A 226 44.82 43.41 21.58
N ARG A 227 45.72 42.70 20.89
CA ARG A 227 47.18 42.82 21.09
C ARG A 227 47.71 44.21 20.76
N ARG A 228 47.22 44.87 19.70
CA ARG A 228 47.56 46.29 19.41
C ARG A 228 47.04 47.25 20.48
N ARG A 229 45.86 46.98 21.07
CA ARG A 229 45.35 47.74 22.24
C ARG A 229 46.13 47.43 23.52
N SER A 230 46.49 46.17 23.77
CA SER A 230 47.32 45.77 24.91
C SER A 230 48.76 46.32 24.82
N ALA A 231 49.33 46.42 23.61
CA ALA A 231 50.61 47.10 23.40
C ALA A 231 50.55 48.61 23.68
N ALA A 232 49.35 49.22 23.67
CA ALA A 232 49.15 50.59 24.13
C ALA A 232 48.87 50.68 25.66
N THR A 233 48.59 49.56 26.34
CA THR A 233 48.19 49.52 27.76
C THR A 233 49.23 48.85 28.68
N THR A 234 50.28 48.20 28.17
CA THR A 234 51.46 47.76 28.96
C THR A 234 52.41 48.92 29.32
N ARG A 235 51.87 49.97 29.94
CA ARG A 235 52.56 50.90 30.84
C ARG A 235 51.65 51.23 32.03
N SER A 236 51.17 50.23 32.78
CA SER A 236 50.94 50.39 34.23
C SER A 236 50.61 49.07 34.94
N ALA A 237 51.51 48.67 35.87
CA ALA A 237 51.38 47.93 37.14
C ALA A 237 50.26 46.86 37.34
N HIS A 238 50.56 45.58 37.67
CA HIS A 238 50.92 45.00 39.01
C HIS A 238 49.76 45.08 40.05
N THR A 239 49.34 44.11 40.89
CA THR A 239 49.68 42.72 41.31
C THR A 239 48.57 42.23 42.29
N GLN A 240 48.42 40.90 42.48
CA GLN A 240 47.84 40.11 43.61
C GLN A 240 46.36 39.70 43.55
N LEU A 241 45.87 38.62 44.18
CA LEU A 241 46.19 37.16 44.36
C LEU A 241 45.29 36.67 45.52
N ALA A 242 44.56 35.55 45.34
CA ALA A 242 43.86 34.70 46.35
C ALA A 242 42.69 35.37 47.13
N GLU A 243 41.67 34.70 47.70
CA GLU A 243 41.38 33.28 47.99
C GLU A 243 39.84 33.09 48.15
N GLN A 244 39.47 31.83 48.36
CA GLN A 244 38.19 31.12 48.34
C GLN A 244 37.26 31.38 49.56
N ASP A 245 35.94 31.31 49.39
CA ASP A 245 35.06 30.50 50.27
C ASP A 245 33.61 30.34 49.78
N THR A 246 33.10 29.15 50.06
CA THR A 246 31.83 28.50 49.66
C THR A 246 30.63 28.85 50.54
N LEU A 247 29.39 28.58 50.08
CA LEU A 247 28.37 27.80 50.83
C LEU A 247 27.08 27.54 50.00
N VAL A 248 26.50 26.36 50.22
CA VAL A 248 25.49 25.65 49.42
C VAL A 248 24.16 25.51 50.18
N TYR A 249 23.05 25.87 49.49
CA TYR A 249 21.65 25.41 49.49
C TYR A 249 20.76 25.31 50.76
N ASN A 250 19.46 25.59 50.55
CA ASN A 250 18.36 24.67 50.88
C ASN A 250 17.07 25.02 50.09
N SER A 251 16.44 24.01 49.49
CA SER A 251 15.06 24.04 48.96
C SER A 251 14.16 23.10 49.78
N THR A 252 13.25 23.71 50.54
CA THR A 252 11.85 23.37 50.87
C THR A 252 11.45 21.97 51.42
N THR A 253 10.66 22.06 52.49
CA THR A 253 10.10 21.08 53.44
C THR A 253 8.95 20.16 52.95
N LYS A 254 8.94 18.93 53.55
CA LYS A 254 7.90 17.88 53.85
C LYS A 254 6.41 18.30 54.02
N PRO A 255 5.42 17.40 54.29
CA PRO A 255 5.38 15.91 54.51
C PRO A 255 4.32 15.21 53.59
N LEU A 256 3.98 13.90 53.61
CA LEU A 256 3.85 12.81 54.60
C LEU A 256 4.42 11.51 54.04
#